data_AF-A0A0D7B997-F1
#
_entry.id   AF-A0A0D7B997-F1
#
_cell.length_a   1.000
_cell.length_b   1.000
_cell.length_c   1.000
_cell.angle_alpha   90.00
_cell.angle_beta   90.00
_cell.angle_gamma   90.00
#
_symmetry.space_group_name_H-M   'P 1'
#
loop_
_entity.id
_entity.type
_entity.pdbx_description
1 polymer ?
#
loop_
_entity_poly.entity_id
_entity_poly.type
_entity_poly.pdbx_seq_one_letter_code
_entity_poly.pdbx_strand_id
1 'polypeptide(L)'
;ATLYYGISALKATNIIVIGHYGCGGVAAAISPRADDSPLDTTQTVMQLWIDPLRELYRNSERKEIVEYRDNSHNHQEKLAIDSPVWRALTEENVKLSVANIANSQLIQEHWANSSATPVFVYGLVYDVMDGTLKDLAVTVGPEGIPPPSSPFL
;
A
#
# COMPACT_ATOMS: atom_id res chain seq x y z
N ALA A 1 -14.92 4.43 -8.88
CA ALA A 1 -16.29 3.93 -8.65
C ALA A 1 -16.53 3.57 -7.18
N THR A 2 -15.83 2.57 -6.62
CA THR A 2 -16.01 2.11 -5.23
C THR A 2 -15.86 3.22 -4.21
N LEU A 3 -14.78 4.02 -4.31
CA LEU A 3 -14.52 5.13 -3.40
C LEU A 3 -15.66 6.16 -3.41
N TYR A 4 -16.11 6.56 -4.62
CA TYR A 4 -17.24 7.47 -4.80
C TYR A 4 -18.53 6.94 -4.17
N TYR A 5 -18.87 5.68 -4.43
CA TYR A 5 -20.08 5.10 -3.87
C TYR A 5 -20.03 5.06 -2.33
N GLY A 6 -18.89 4.67 -1.76
CA GLY A 6 -18.69 4.63 -0.30
C GLY A 6 -18.90 6.01 0.35
N ILE A 7 -18.32 7.06 -0.22
CA ILE A 7 -18.41 8.41 0.37
C ILE A 7 -19.75 9.07 0.03
N SER A 8 -20.12 9.10 -1.25
CA SER A 8 -21.25 9.89 -1.72
C SER A 8 -22.60 9.24 -1.44
N ALA A 9 -22.71 7.92 -1.58
CA ALA A 9 -23.96 7.19 -1.36
C ALA A 9 -24.07 6.63 0.07
N LEU A 10 -23.03 5.94 0.55
CA LEU A 10 -23.05 5.30 1.88
C LEU A 10 -22.63 6.22 3.02
N LYS A 11 -22.11 7.42 2.72
CA LYS A 11 -21.63 8.38 3.72
C LYS A 11 -20.55 7.80 4.64
N ALA A 12 -19.70 6.93 4.11
CA ALA A 12 -18.57 6.38 4.86
C ALA A 12 -17.61 7.51 5.26
N THR A 13 -17.27 7.57 6.55
CA THR A 13 -16.36 8.56 7.14
C THR A 13 -14.94 8.04 7.30
N ASN A 14 -14.74 6.73 7.13
CA ASN A 14 -13.45 6.09 7.28
C ASN A 14 -13.17 5.22 6.05
N ILE A 15 -12.04 5.49 5.39
CA ILE A 15 -11.50 4.67 4.31
C ILE A 15 -10.27 3.98 4.87
N ILE A 16 -10.22 2.66 4.79
CA ILE A 16 -9.11 1.89 5.34
C ILE A 16 -8.36 1.24 4.20
N VAL A 17 -7.10 1.61 4.03
CA VAL A 17 -6.15 0.90 3.18
C VAL A 17 -5.48 -0.15 4.04
N ILE A 18 -5.76 -1.42 3.77
CA ILE A 18 -5.18 -2.54 4.52
C ILE A 18 -4.28 -3.34 3.59
N GLY A 19 -2.97 -3.33 3.88
CA GLY A 19 -2.02 -4.29 3.33
C GLY A 19 -1.93 -5.52 4.23
N HIS A 20 -1.13 -6.51 3.82
CA HIS A 20 -0.85 -7.65 4.67
C HIS A 20 0.60 -8.15 4.49
N TYR A 21 1.22 -8.59 5.58
CA TYR A 21 2.51 -9.27 5.49
C TYR A 21 2.35 -10.61 4.77
N GLY A 22 3.40 -11.04 4.06
CA GLY A 22 3.32 -12.19 3.18
C GLY A 22 2.54 -11.98 1.87
N CYS A 23 2.31 -10.74 1.45
CA CYS A 23 1.65 -10.45 0.17
C CYS A 23 2.46 -10.97 -1.02
N GLY A 24 1.92 -11.96 -1.75
CA GLY A 24 2.59 -12.56 -2.91
C GLY A 24 2.90 -11.55 -4.03
N GLY A 25 2.08 -10.50 -4.20
CA GLY A 25 2.35 -9.42 -5.14
C GLY A 25 3.56 -8.58 -4.75
N VAL A 26 3.77 -8.34 -3.45
CA VAL A 26 4.95 -7.66 -2.92
C VAL A 26 6.20 -8.52 -3.09
N ALA A 27 6.12 -9.82 -2.80
CA ALA A 27 7.23 -10.74 -3.09
C ALA A 27 7.59 -10.75 -4.58
N ALA A 28 6.60 -10.86 -5.46
CA ALA A 28 6.81 -10.83 -6.91
C ALA A 28 7.41 -9.50 -7.40
N ALA A 29 7.15 -8.38 -6.70
CA ALA A 29 7.75 -7.09 -7.01
C ALA A 29 9.23 -7.02 -6.62
N ILE A 30 9.63 -7.69 -5.53
CA ILE A 30 11.01 -7.76 -5.06
C ILE A 30 11.83 -8.76 -5.90
N SER A 31 11.22 -9.87 -6.30
CA SER A 31 11.87 -10.89 -7.11
C SER A 31 12.24 -10.36 -8.51
N PRO A 32 13.37 -10.83 -9.09
CA PRO A 32 13.69 -10.56 -10.48
C PRO A 32 12.53 -11.00 -11.39
N ARG A 33 12.32 -10.29 -12.50
CA ARG A 33 11.48 -10.81 -13.57
C ARG A 33 12.09 -12.13 -14.06
N ALA A 34 11.24 -13.04 -14.51
CA ALA A 34 11.70 -14.17 -15.31
C ALA A 34 12.47 -13.64 -16.54
N ASP A 35 13.25 -14.51 -17.17
CA ASP A 35 14.02 -14.22 -18.37
C ASP A 35 13.20 -13.53 -19.48
N ASP A 36 13.88 -13.08 -20.55
CA ASP A 36 13.25 -12.39 -21.69
C ASP A 36 12.33 -13.29 -22.54
N SER A 37 11.86 -14.41 -21.99
CA SER A 37 10.87 -15.26 -22.63
C SER A 37 9.58 -14.49 -22.91
N PRO A 38 8.92 -14.74 -24.07
CA PRO A 38 7.65 -14.13 -24.37
C PRO A 38 6.61 -14.46 -23.29
N LEU A 39 6.06 -13.41 -22.67
CA LEU A 39 4.95 -13.55 -21.74
C LEU A 39 3.64 -13.75 -22.51
N ASP A 40 2.77 -14.61 -22.00
CA ASP A 40 1.39 -14.64 -22.46
C ASP A 40 0.61 -13.37 -22.00
N THR A 41 -0.62 -13.21 -22.49
CA THR A 41 -1.48 -12.06 -22.14
C THR A 41 -1.72 -11.95 -20.63
N THR A 42 -1.94 -13.07 -19.95
CA THR A 42 -2.24 -13.09 -18.51
C THR A 42 -1.01 -12.68 -17.72
N GLN A 43 0.16 -13.22 -18.05
CA GLN A 43 1.44 -12.86 -17.45
C GLN A 43 1.76 -11.38 -17.68
N THR A 44 1.49 -10.86 -18.88
CA THR A 44 1.67 -9.44 -19.20
C THR A 44 0.80 -8.55 -18.32
N VAL A 45 -0.49 -8.87 -18.18
CA VAL A 45 -1.41 -8.08 -17.34
C VAL A 45 -1.01 -8.13 -15.87
N MET A 46 -0.62 -9.30 -15.35
CA MET A 46 -0.09 -9.40 -13.98
C MET A 46 1.16 -8.55 -13.79
N GLN A 47 2.05 -8.54 -14.79
CA GLN A 47 3.28 -7.77 -14.75
C GLN A 47 2.98 -6.26 -14.67
N LEU A 48 2.06 -5.77 -15.51
CA LEU A 48 1.59 -4.37 -15.49
C LEU A 48 0.97 -3.97 -14.14
N TRP A 49 0.24 -4.88 -13.51
CA TRP A 49 -0.37 -4.63 -12.19
C TRP A 49 0.67 -4.49 -11.07
N ILE A 50 1.78 -5.24 -11.14
CA ILE A 50 2.81 -5.26 -10.09
C ILE A 50 3.90 -4.21 -10.37
N ASP A 51 4.03 -3.69 -11.58
CA ASP A 51 5.05 -2.70 -11.96
C ASP A 51 5.11 -1.44 -11.08
N PRO A 52 3.98 -0.86 -10.61
CA PRO A 52 4.02 0.23 -9.65
C PRO A 52 4.72 -0.16 -8.33
N LEU A 53 4.53 -1.38 -7.83
CA LEU A 53 5.24 -1.88 -6.64
C LEU A 53 6.73 -2.09 -6.93
N ARG A 54 7.10 -2.51 -8.15
CA ARG A 54 8.52 -2.64 -8.54
C ARG A 54 9.20 -1.30 -8.58
N GLU A 55 8.51 -0.28 -9.08
CA GLU A 55 9.02 1.09 -9.07
C GLU A 55 9.16 1.63 -7.65
N LEU A 56 8.18 1.37 -6.79
CA LEU A 56 8.28 1.70 -5.37
C LEU A 56 9.48 1.02 -4.71
N TYR A 57 9.72 -0.27 -4.98
CA TYR A 57 10.89 -1.00 -4.49
C TYR A 57 12.21 -0.38 -4.99
N ARG A 58 12.30 -0.05 -6.28
CA ARG A 58 13.50 0.56 -6.88
C ARG A 58 13.83 1.92 -6.26
N ASN A 59 12.82 2.74 -6.00
CA ASN A 59 13.00 4.13 -5.58
C ASN A 59 12.91 4.33 -4.06
N SER A 60 12.55 3.30 -3.29
CA SER A 60 12.46 3.45 -1.84
C SER A 60 13.84 3.66 -1.21
N GLU A 61 13.89 4.61 -0.27
CA GLU A 61 15.05 4.88 0.58
C GLU A 61 14.96 4.15 1.93
N ARG A 62 13.92 3.32 2.11
CA ARG A 62 13.71 2.60 3.35
C ARG A 62 14.86 1.63 3.60
N LYS A 63 15.46 1.71 4.78
CA LYS A 63 16.69 0.99 5.16
C LYS A 63 16.65 -0.50 4.80
N GLU A 64 15.59 -1.21 5.18
CA GLU A 64 15.46 -2.66 4.93
C GLU A 64 15.40 -2.99 3.44
N ILE A 65 14.88 -2.08 2.61
CA ILE A 65 14.80 -2.22 1.16
C ILE A 65 16.16 -1.92 0.53
N VAL A 66 16.81 -0.83 0.94
CA VAL A 66 18.14 -0.44 0.44
C VAL A 66 19.17 -1.52 0.78
N GLU A 67 19.21 -1.97 2.03
CA GLU A 67 20.12 -3.04 2.46
C GLU A 67 19.91 -4.32 1.66
N TYR A 68 18.66 -4.70 1.37
CA TYR A 68 18.38 -5.87 0.56
C TYR A 68 18.76 -5.66 -0.91
N ARG A 69 18.51 -4.47 -1.48
CA ARG A 69 18.89 -4.15 -2.87
C ARG A 69 20.41 -4.19 -3.07
N ASP A 70 21.16 -3.63 -2.13
CA ASP A 70 22.61 -3.43 -2.26
C ASP A 70 23.41 -4.72 -1.97
N ASN A 71 22.93 -5.56 -1.04
CA ASN A 71 23.63 -6.80 -0.65
C ASN A 71 23.38 -7.98 -1.58
N SER A 72 22.48 -7.85 -2.53
CA SER A 72 21.95 -9.03 -3.20
C SER A 72 22.55 -9.26 -4.56
N HIS A 73 23.56 -10.13 -4.57
CA HIS A 73 24.27 -10.49 -5.79
C HIS A 73 23.65 -11.73 -6.49
N ASN A 74 22.59 -12.35 -5.94
CA ASN A 74 21.87 -13.48 -6.56
C ASN A 74 20.49 -13.76 -5.92
N HIS A 75 19.46 -12.99 -6.27
CA HIS A 75 18.09 -13.09 -5.72
C HIS A 75 17.24 -14.28 -6.21
N GLN A 76 17.82 -15.46 -6.41
CA GLN A 76 17.04 -16.64 -6.77
C GLN A 76 16.39 -17.35 -5.58
N GLU A 77 16.76 -17.00 -4.34
CA GLU A 77 16.15 -17.58 -3.15
C GLU A 77 14.76 -17.02 -2.85
N LYS A 78 13.88 -17.92 -2.41
CA LYS A 78 12.52 -17.59 -2.00
C LYS A 78 12.56 -16.77 -0.70
N LEU A 79 11.99 -15.57 -0.73
CA LEU A 79 11.85 -14.73 0.46
C LEU A 79 11.04 -15.44 1.56
N ALA A 80 11.53 -15.35 2.79
CA ALA A 80 10.76 -15.73 3.98
C ALA A 80 9.63 -14.71 4.22
N ILE A 81 8.48 -15.18 4.69
CA ILE A 81 7.25 -14.37 4.88
C ILE A 81 7.44 -13.21 5.84
N ASP A 82 8.36 -13.36 6.79
CA ASP A 82 8.74 -12.42 7.82
C ASP A 82 9.98 -11.59 7.45
N SER A 83 10.51 -11.73 6.22
CA SER A 83 11.71 -11.02 5.80
C SER A 83 11.55 -9.49 5.91
N PRO A 84 12.58 -8.77 6.39
CA PRO A 84 12.50 -7.32 6.62
C PRO A 84 12.13 -6.52 5.37
N VAL A 85 12.69 -6.86 4.20
CA VAL A 85 12.39 -6.19 2.92
C VAL A 85 10.93 -6.37 2.49
N TRP A 86 10.36 -7.56 2.70
CA TRP A 86 8.98 -7.84 2.32
C TRP A 86 8.02 -7.06 3.23
N ARG A 87 8.27 -7.08 4.54
CA ARG A 87 7.49 -6.27 5.50
C ARG A 87 7.60 -4.77 5.19
N ALA A 88 8.81 -4.29 4.92
CA ALA A 88 9.06 -2.88 4.59
C ALA A 88 8.32 -2.44 3.32
N LEU A 89 8.41 -3.20 2.23
CA LEU A 89 7.75 -2.83 0.97
C LEU A 89 6.22 -2.93 1.06
N THR A 90 5.69 -3.89 1.83
CA THR A 90 4.25 -3.94 2.15
C THR A 90 3.81 -2.64 2.82
N GLU A 91 4.54 -2.18 3.84
CA GLU A 91 4.21 -0.95 4.56
C GLU A 91 4.32 0.28 3.65
N GLU A 92 5.40 0.42 2.87
CA GLU A 92 5.57 1.53 1.92
C GLU A 92 4.44 1.56 0.89
N ASN A 93 3.99 0.40 0.41
CA ASN A 93 2.88 0.33 -0.55
C ASN A 93 1.55 0.79 0.07
N VAL A 94 1.30 0.48 1.34
CA VAL A 94 0.12 0.99 2.06
C VAL A 94 0.21 2.50 2.22
N LYS A 95 1.36 3.03 2.65
CA LYS A 95 1.57 4.49 2.80
C LYS A 95 1.36 5.23 1.47
N LEU A 96 1.93 4.72 0.37
CA LEU A 96 1.75 5.29 -0.95
C LEU A 96 0.28 5.25 -1.38
N SER A 97 -0.42 4.14 -1.12
CA SER A 97 -1.83 3.99 -1.45
C SER A 97 -2.71 4.96 -0.66
N VAL A 98 -2.43 5.17 0.63
CA VAL A 98 -3.09 6.19 1.45
C VAL A 98 -2.88 7.58 0.84
N ALA A 99 -1.63 7.93 0.51
CA ALA A 99 -1.31 9.21 -0.13
C ALA A 99 -2.03 9.38 -1.48
N ASN A 100 -2.08 8.33 -2.31
CA ASN A 100 -2.78 8.36 -3.60
C ASN A 100 -4.29 8.59 -3.44
N ILE A 101 -4.93 7.94 -2.46
CA ILE A 101 -6.35 8.16 -2.17
C ILE A 101 -6.56 9.58 -1.66
N ALA A 102 -5.77 10.02 -0.69
CA ALA A 102 -5.84 11.37 -0.14
C ALA A 102 -5.69 12.44 -1.22
N ASN A 103 -4.76 12.26 -2.16
CA ASN A 103 -4.51 13.17 -3.28
C ASN A 103 -5.48 13.00 -4.46
N SER A 104 -6.41 12.05 -4.41
CA SER A 104 -7.38 11.86 -5.48
C SER A 104 -8.33 13.06 -5.57
N GLN A 105 -8.71 13.44 -6.79
CA GLN A 105 -9.64 14.55 -7.04
C GLN A 105 -10.91 14.43 -6.19
N LEU A 106 -11.43 13.21 -6.05
CA LEU A 106 -12.63 12.94 -5.26
C LEU A 106 -12.47 13.34 -3.79
N ILE A 107 -11.36 12.96 -3.16
CA ILE A 107 -11.11 13.26 -1.74
C ILE A 107 -10.80 14.75 -1.57
N GLN A 108 -10.01 15.32 -2.46
CA GLN A 108 -9.68 16.76 -2.43
C GLN A 108 -10.94 17.63 -2.58
N GLU A 109 -11.84 17.31 -3.52
CA GLU A 109 -13.13 18.00 -3.67
C GLU A 109 -14.04 17.83 -2.45
N HIS A 110 -14.07 16.62 -1.87
CA HIS A 110 -14.86 16.36 -0.66
C HIS A 110 -14.36 17.16 0.54
N TRP A 111 -13.03 17.25 0.75
CA TRP A 111 -12.43 18.06 1.82
C TRP A 111 -12.53 19.57 1.56
N ALA A 112 -12.57 20.01 0.31
CA ALA A 112 -12.79 21.42 -0.03
C ALA A 112 -14.24 21.88 0.27
N ASN A 113 -15.19 20.96 0.40
CA ASN A 113 -16.56 21.27 0.77
C ASN A 113 -16.71 21.39 2.29
N SER A 114 -16.79 22.63 2.79
CA SER A 114 -16.92 22.94 4.22
C SER A 114 -18.19 22.38 4.90
N SER A 115 -19.21 21.99 4.13
CA SER A 115 -20.42 21.35 4.66
C SER A 115 -20.38 19.82 4.62
N ALA A 116 -19.33 19.22 4.07
CA ALA A 116 -19.19 17.78 3.99
C ALA A 116 -18.72 17.18 5.32
N THR A 117 -19.23 15.99 5.64
CA THR A 117 -18.75 15.24 6.81
C THR A 117 -17.27 14.89 6.62
N PRO A 118 -16.42 15.09 7.65
CA PRO A 118 -15.01 14.70 7.60
C PRO A 118 -14.84 13.22 7.23
N VAL A 119 -13.93 12.96 6.29
CA VAL A 119 -13.53 11.62 5.87
C VAL A 119 -12.04 11.45 6.15
N PHE A 120 -11.66 10.34 6.77
CA PHE A 120 -10.29 10.00 7.09
C PHE A 120 -9.83 8.76 6.33
N VAL A 121 -8.58 8.77 5.85
CA VAL A 121 -7.94 7.66 5.14
C VAL A 121 -6.87 7.06 6.04
N TYR A 122 -7.04 5.81 6.46
CA TYR A 122 -6.15 5.08 7.37
C TYR A 122 -5.27 4.10 6.59
N GLY A 123 -4.05 3.87 7.09
CA GLY A 123 -3.13 2.88 6.54
C GLY A 123 -2.76 1.83 7.59
N LEU A 124 -3.24 0.59 7.39
CA LEU A 124 -3.03 -0.53 8.31
C LEU A 124 -2.33 -1.69 7.59
N VAL A 125 -1.67 -2.55 8.35
CA VAL A 125 -1.12 -3.82 7.86
C VAL A 125 -1.59 -4.96 8.76
N TYR A 126 -2.17 -5.98 8.14
CA TYR A 126 -2.53 -7.23 8.81
C TYR A 126 -1.35 -8.21 8.79
N ASP A 127 -0.98 -8.76 9.95
CA ASP A 127 0.01 -9.83 10.04
C ASP A 127 -0.70 -11.19 9.99
N VAL A 128 -0.50 -11.90 8.90
CA VAL A 128 -1.11 -13.22 8.67
C VAL A 128 -0.52 -14.31 9.59
N MET A 129 0.63 -14.06 10.22
CA MET A 129 1.30 -15.04 11.06
C MET A 129 0.71 -15.11 12.46
N ASP A 130 0.30 -13.97 13.02
CA ASP A 130 -0.22 -13.87 14.39
C ASP A 130 -1.62 -13.25 14.47
N GLY A 131 -2.19 -12.81 13.34
CA GLY A 131 -3.52 -12.23 13.25
C GLY A 131 -3.61 -10.79 13.78
N THR A 132 -2.48 -10.14 14.07
CA THR A 132 -2.47 -8.76 14.57
C THR A 132 -2.69 -7.75 13.47
N LEU A 133 -3.24 -6.60 13.84
CA LEU A 133 -3.37 -5.44 12.97
C LEU A 133 -2.42 -4.35 13.45
N LYS A 134 -1.61 -3.82 12.54
CA LYS A 134 -0.66 -2.74 12.82
C LYS A 134 -1.11 -1.46 12.15
N ASP A 135 -1.27 -0.40 12.93
CA ASP A 135 -1.45 0.95 12.39
C ASP A 135 -0.09 1.55 12.01
N LEU A 136 0.01 2.09 10.79
CA LEU A 136 1.23 2.71 10.29
C LEU A 136 1.35 4.19 10.66
N ALA A 137 0.37 4.74 11.39
CA ALA A 137 0.31 6.14 11.82
C ALA A 137 0.41 7.13 10.64
N VAL A 138 -0.23 6.78 9.52
CA VAL A 138 -0.25 7.61 8.29
C VAL A 138 -1.64 8.14 7.95
N THR A 139 -2.54 8.21 8.94
CA THR A 139 -3.91 8.67 8.73
C THR A 139 -3.93 10.10 8.20
N VAL A 140 -4.65 10.32 7.10
CA VAL A 140 -4.85 11.65 6.49
C VAL A 140 -6.31 12.03 6.58
N GLY A 141 -6.58 13.29 6.93
CA GLY A 141 -7.91 13.87 7.01
C GLY A 141 -7.95 15.29 6.43
N PRO A 142 -9.12 15.95 6.50
CA PRO A 142 -9.26 17.34 6.09
C PRO A 142 -8.37 18.26 6.95
N GLU A 143 -7.92 19.35 6.36
CA GLU A 143 -7.04 20.32 7.02
C GLU A 143 -7.68 20.88 8.30
N GLY A 144 -6.88 21.01 9.36
CA GLY A 144 -7.32 21.55 10.65
C GLY A 144 -8.18 20.61 11.50
N ILE A 145 -8.49 19.40 11.03
CA ILE A 145 -9.25 18.41 11.81
C ILE A 145 -8.32 17.24 12.17
N PRO A 146 -8.00 17.04 13.45
CA PRO A 146 -7.14 15.93 13.85
C PRO A 146 -7.85 14.59 13.55
N PRO A 147 -7.10 13.56 13.12
CA PRO A 147 -7.67 12.24 12.96
C PRO A 147 -8.18 11.71 14.31
N PRO A 148 -9.33 11.04 14.35
CA PRO A 148 -9.78 10.38 15.56
C PRO A 148 -8.78 9.28 15.94
N SER A 149 -8.82 8.85 17.20
CA SER A 149 -8.12 7.63 17.62
C SER A 149 -8.49 6.48 16.70
N SER A 150 -7.48 5.76 16.20
CA SER A 150 -7.68 4.62 15.31
C SER A 150 -8.67 3.65 15.97
N PRO A 151 -9.86 3.41 15.39
CA PRO A 151 -10.87 2.58 16.03
C PRO A 151 -10.53 1.08 16.00
N PHE A 152 -9.33 0.74 15.51
CA PHE A 152 -8.87 -0.62 15.25
C PHE A 152 -7.72 -1.06 16.16
N LEU A 153 -7.29 -0.21 17.11
CA LEU A 153 -6.25 -0.46 18.10
C LEU A 153 -6.68 -0.04 19.51
#